data_AF-A0A0D2TUD1-F1
#
_entry.id   AF-A0A0D2TUD1-F1
#
_cell.length_a   1.000
_cell.length_b   1.000
_cell.length_c   1.000
_cell.angle_alpha   90.00
_cell.angle_beta   90.00
_cell.angle_gamma   90.00
#
_symmetry.space_group_name_H-M   'P 1'
#
loop_
_entity.id
_entity.type
_entity.pdbx_description
1 polymer ?
#
loop_
_entity_poly.entity_id
_entity_poly.type
_entity_poly.pdbx_seq_one_letter_code
_entity_poly.pdbx_strand_id
1 'polypeptide(L)'
;MPVNILLTFMIGSALAWLLIKITRTPKHLQGMVIGCCSAGNLGNLPLIIVPSVCEESNNPFGESSTCFSNAQAYASLSMATGAIFIWSYVYGIMRSYANNYKEAGLTININSSQKNSNSESDLETCREPLLPSKDWVAASDEYSVQQQPHGNFETQEKSSALRKRFQCITMTMKKINLKEVFAPSAIAGMVGFFIGTVSPIRQTLIGADAPLRVIENSINLLGDPTVACMTLLVGANLLKGLTRSDIRPSIIIGIIAVRNVFMPLLGIGVVKAAQHLGLVGTDALFQFVLMLQYALPPAMAVGTMTQLFQMGQSESSIIMLWTYVVAAFSLTLWSTVFMWLLF
;
A
#
# COMPACT_ATOMS: atom_id res chain seq x y z
N MET A 1 -2.56 8.89 -16.32
CA MET A 1 -2.98 8.14 -15.11
C MET A 1 -1.84 7.45 -14.37
N PRO A 2 -0.93 6.67 -14.99
CA PRO A 2 0.15 6.02 -14.24
C PRO A 2 1.05 6.99 -13.46
N VAL A 3 1.37 8.14 -14.07
CA VAL A 3 2.11 9.23 -13.43
C VAL A 3 1.33 9.80 -12.22
N ASN A 4 0.02 9.99 -12.35
CA ASN A 4 -0.82 10.47 -11.25
C ASN A 4 -0.79 9.50 -10.06
N ILE A 5 -0.89 8.19 -10.33
CA ILE A 5 -0.78 7.16 -9.31
C ILE A 5 0.61 7.20 -8.67
N LEU A 6 1.69 7.30 -9.45
CA LEU A 6 3.04 7.47 -8.89
C LEU A 6 3.14 8.68 -7.95
N LEU A 7 2.55 9.82 -8.34
CA LEU A 7 2.50 11.02 -7.52
C LEU A 7 1.73 10.80 -6.21
N THR A 8 0.60 10.07 -6.23
CA THR A 8 -0.13 9.72 -4.99
C THR A 8 0.78 8.93 -4.04
N PHE A 9 1.56 7.97 -4.52
CA PHE A 9 2.47 7.20 -3.69
C PHE A 9 3.60 8.07 -3.13
N MET A 10 4.18 8.95 -3.93
CA MET A 10 5.24 9.87 -3.51
C MET A 10 4.75 10.87 -2.44
N ILE A 11 3.64 11.56 -2.72
CA ILE A 11 3.04 12.54 -1.80
C ILE A 11 2.64 11.85 -0.49
N GLY A 12 2.03 10.67 -0.57
CA GLY A 12 1.59 9.94 0.61
C GLY A 12 2.72 9.43 1.47
N SER A 13 3.83 9.03 0.84
CA SER A 13 5.04 8.64 1.55
C SER A 13 5.68 9.84 2.26
N ALA A 14 5.70 11.02 1.63
CA ALA A 14 6.20 12.25 2.24
C ALA A 14 5.34 12.67 3.45
N LEU A 15 4.01 12.63 3.30
CA LEU A 15 3.07 12.92 4.40
C LEU A 15 3.17 11.88 5.53
N ALA A 16 3.31 10.59 5.21
CA ALA A 16 3.57 9.55 6.22
C ALA A 16 4.86 9.81 6.99
N TRP A 17 5.93 10.21 6.30
CA TRP A 17 7.20 10.50 6.96
C TRP A 17 7.07 11.68 7.94
N LEU A 18 6.33 12.72 7.56
CA LEU A 18 6.00 13.83 8.46
C LEU A 18 5.17 13.34 9.66
N LEU A 19 4.14 12.52 9.39
CA LEU A 19 3.27 11.96 10.42
C LEU A 19 4.05 11.10 11.43
N ILE A 20 4.98 10.27 10.96
CA ILE A 20 5.84 9.41 11.79
C ILE A 20 6.68 10.25 12.76
N LYS A 21 7.20 11.39 12.30
CA LYS A 21 7.95 12.31 13.15
C LYS A 21 7.07 12.98 14.21
N ILE A 22 5.90 13.48 13.80
CA ILE A 22 4.97 14.19 14.70
C ILE A 22 4.45 13.24 15.78
N THR A 23 3.98 12.05 15.39
CA THR A 23 3.37 11.10 16.33
C THR A 23 4.39 10.26 17.08
N ARG A 24 5.68 10.32 16.71
CA ARG A 24 6.73 9.43 17.22
C ARG A 24 6.32 7.95 17.11
N THR A 25 5.98 7.53 15.89
CA THR A 25 5.51 6.16 15.61
C THR A 25 6.58 5.11 15.97
N PRO A 26 6.23 4.04 16.70
CA PRO A 26 7.11 2.91 16.97
C PRO A 26 7.67 2.29 15.69
N LYS A 27 8.94 1.85 15.70
CA LYS A 27 9.63 1.33 14.50
C LYS A 27 8.88 0.19 13.79
N HIS A 28 8.24 -0.70 14.54
CA HIS A 28 7.49 -1.82 13.98
C HIS A 28 6.23 -1.41 13.20
N LEU A 29 5.65 -0.22 13.48
CA LEU A 29 4.47 0.29 12.79
C LEU A 29 4.81 1.25 11.65
N GLN A 30 6.07 1.70 11.52
CA GLN A 30 6.44 2.71 10.52
C GLN A 30 6.19 2.26 9.08
N GLY A 31 6.53 1.01 8.74
CA GLY A 31 6.25 0.46 7.41
C GLY A 31 4.75 0.44 7.09
N MET A 32 3.92 0.09 8.07
CA MET A 32 2.46 0.10 7.93
C MET A 32 1.91 1.52 7.79
N VAL A 33 2.37 2.48 8.60
CA VAL A 33 1.94 3.89 8.47
C VAL A 33 2.29 4.45 7.10
N ILE A 34 3.49 4.15 6.58
CA ILE A 34 3.87 4.53 5.21
C ILE A 34 2.91 3.91 4.20
N GLY A 35 2.69 2.59 4.29
CA GLY A 35 1.77 1.88 3.39
C GLY A 35 0.35 2.44 3.41
N CYS A 36 -0.21 2.69 4.60
CA CYS A 36 -1.57 3.23 4.74
C CYS A 36 -1.72 4.65 4.19
N CYS A 37 -0.70 5.49 4.28
CA CYS A 37 -0.74 6.85 3.73
C CYS A 37 -0.48 6.88 2.23
N SER A 38 0.45 6.06 1.72
CA SER A 38 0.88 6.07 0.32
C SER A 38 -0.06 5.32 -0.61
N ALA A 39 -0.57 4.15 -0.20
CA ALA A 39 -1.41 3.32 -1.05
C ALA A 39 -2.90 3.50 -0.71
N GLY A 40 -3.65 4.03 -1.68
CA GLY A 40 -5.11 4.05 -1.66
C GLY A 40 -5.74 2.77 -2.21
N ASN A 41 -6.99 2.51 -1.84
CA ASN A 41 -7.79 1.42 -2.37
C ASN A 41 -8.24 1.67 -3.83
N LEU A 42 -7.27 1.73 -4.75
CA LEU A 42 -7.43 2.03 -6.18
C LEU A 42 -8.16 0.94 -6.97
N GLY A 43 -8.36 -0.24 -6.38
CA GLY A 43 -9.07 -1.36 -7.01
C GLY A 43 -10.56 -1.29 -6.77
N ASN A 44 -10.98 -1.65 -5.55
CA ASN A 44 -12.38 -1.97 -5.29
C ASN A 44 -13.29 -0.73 -5.38
N LEU A 45 -12.86 0.40 -4.81
CA LEU A 45 -13.74 1.55 -4.67
C LEU A 45 -13.99 2.29 -6.00
N PRO A 46 -12.97 2.56 -6.83
CA PRO A 46 -13.23 3.16 -8.15
C PRO A 46 -14.10 2.27 -9.05
N LEU A 47 -13.93 0.94 -8.98
CA LEU A 47 -14.76 -0.01 -9.75
C LEU A 47 -16.23 -0.01 -9.33
N ILE A 48 -16.54 0.39 -8.10
CA ILE A 48 -17.92 0.53 -7.62
C ILE A 48 -18.43 1.95 -7.90
N ILE A 49 -17.70 2.97 -7.44
CA ILE A 49 -18.18 4.36 -7.41
C ILE A 49 -18.34 4.93 -8.81
N VAL A 50 -17.33 4.79 -9.68
CA VAL A 50 -17.31 5.52 -10.96
C VAL A 50 -18.37 4.98 -11.92
N PRO A 51 -18.54 3.66 -12.12
CA PRO A 51 -19.62 3.12 -12.94
C PRO A 51 -21.01 3.44 -12.39
N SER A 52 -21.23 3.34 -11.08
CA SER A 52 -22.53 3.67 -10.48
C SER A 52 -22.93 5.14 -10.69
N VAL A 53 -21.97 6.07 -10.65
CA VAL A 53 -22.24 7.48 -10.96
C VAL A 53 -22.67 7.67 -12.43
N CYS A 54 -22.18 6.85 -13.36
CA CYS A 54 -22.58 6.89 -14.77
C CYS A 54 -23.96 6.30 -15.06
N GLU A 55 -24.45 5.38 -14.23
CA GLU A 55 -25.79 4.78 -14.38
C GLU A 55 -26.90 5.70 -13.86
N GLU A 56 -26.54 6.74 -13.11
CA GLU A 56 -27.50 7.68 -12.57
C GLU A 56 -28.16 8.52 -13.69
N SER A 57 -29.48 8.68 -13.59
CA SER A 57 -30.33 9.25 -14.67
C SER A 57 -29.97 10.69 -15.06
N ASN A 58 -29.34 11.45 -14.16
CA ASN A 58 -28.90 12.83 -14.39
C ASN A 58 -27.38 12.99 -14.18
N ASN A 59 -26.58 12.00 -14.56
CA ASN A 59 -25.14 12.11 -14.44
C ASN A 59 -24.57 13.22 -15.37
N PRO A 60 -23.58 14.00 -14.90
CA PRO A 60 -23.02 15.12 -15.66
C PRO A 60 -21.95 14.70 -16.68
N PHE A 61 -21.67 13.40 -16.81
CA PHE A 61 -20.54 12.87 -17.58
C PHE A 61 -20.91 12.41 -19.00
N GLY A 62 -22.18 12.56 -19.39
CA GLY A 62 -22.67 12.35 -20.74
C GLY A 62 -23.64 11.17 -20.85
N GLU A 63 -23.66 10.53 -22.02
CA GLU A 63 -24.52 9.39 -22.28
C GLU A 63 -24.09 8.19 -21.41
N SER A 64 -25.08 7.54 -20.77
CA SER A 64 -24.85 6.57 -19.70
C SER A 64 -24.02 5.37 -20.15
N SER A 65 -24.29 4.80 -21.33
CA SER A 65 -23.56 3.62 -21.82
C SER A 65 -22.08 3.92 -22.12
N THR A 66 -21.81 5.10 -22.69
CA THR A 66 -20.46 5.58 -23.00
C THR A 66 -19.70 5.92 -21.72
N CYS A 67 -20.35 6.63 -20.79
CA CYS A 67 -19.79 6.96 -19.48
C CYS A 67 -19.41 5.68 -18.72
N PHE A 68 -20.33 4.72 -18.66
CA PHE A 68 -20.12 3.46 -17.96
C PHE A 68 -18.92 2.68 -18.52
N SER A 69 -18.84 2.55 -19.85
CA SER A 69 -17.70 1.89 -20.51
C SER A 69 -16.37 2.59 -20.21
N ASN A 70 -16.33 3.92 -20.29
CA ASN A 70 -15.14 4.70 -19.96
C ASN A 70 -14.78 4.61 -18.47
N ALA A 71 -15.78 4.63 -17.59
CA ALA A 71 -15.62 4.49 -16.15
C ALA A 71 -14.98 3.15 -15.78
N GLN A 72 -15.48 2.05 -16.37
CA GLN A 72 -14.89 0.72 -16.18
C GLN A 72 -13.45 0.67 -16.69
N ALA A 73 -13.16 1.26 -17.85
CA ALA A 73 -11.81 1.30 -18.41
C ALA A 73 -10.85 2.09 -17.50
N TYR A 74 -11.24 3.28 -17.05
CA TYR A 74 -10.41 4.13 -16.19
C TYR A 74 -10.20 3.49 -14.81
N ALA A 75 -11.24 2.91 -14.20
CA ALA A 75 -11.13 2.20 -12.93
C ALA A 75 -10.24 0.94 -13.04
N SER A 76 -10.39 0.15 -14.11
CA SER A 76 -9.58 -1.06 -14.34
C SER A 76 -8.10 -0.74 -14.57
N LEU A 77 -7.79 0.30 -15.36
CA LEU A 77 -6.41 0.74 -15.57
C LEU A 77 -5.80 1.34 -14.28
N SER A 78 -6.63 2.01 -13.46
CA SER A 78 -6.22 2.48 -12.13
C SER A 78 -5.88 1.33 -11.19
N MET A 79 -6.71 0.29 -11.16
CA MET A 79 -6.49 -0.93 -10.39
C MET A 79 -5.19 -1.63 -10.82
N ALA A 80 -5.02 -1.88 -12.12
CA ALA A 80 -3.84 -2.58 -12.65
C ALA A 80 -2.54 -1.83 -12.32
N THR A 81 -2.53 -0.51 -12.57
CA THR A 81 -1.36 0.32 -12.26
C THR A 81 -1.12 0.39 -10.74
N GLY A 82 -2.18 0.57 -9.95
CA GLY A 82 -2.10 0.62 -8.50
C GLY A 82 -1.54 -0.68 -7.91
N ALA A 83 -1.96 -1.83 -8.43
CA ALA A 83 -1.44 -3.12 -8.00
C ALA A 83 0.08 -3.24 -8.23
N ILE A 84 0.59 -2.80 -9.39
CA ILE A 84 2.03 -2.78 -9.67
C ILE A 84 2.77 -1.96 -8.61
N PHE A 85 2.30 -0.76 -8.28
CA PHE A 85 2.95 0.08 -7.26
C PHE A 85 2.82 -0.49 -5.84
N ILE A 86 1.66 -1.02 -5.46
CA ILE A 86 1.47 -1.64 -4.14
C ILE A 86 2.48 -2.77 -3.92
N TRP A 87 2.60 -3.69 -4.89
CA TRP A 87 3.44 -4.87 -4.75
C TRP A 87 4.93 -4.61 -5.02
N SER A 88 5.28 -3.62 -5.83
CA SER A 88 6.69 -3.27 -6.07
C SER A 88 7.27 -2.35 -4.99
N TYR A 89 6.46 -1.44 -4.44
CA TYR A 89 6.92 -0.40 -3.51
C TYR A 89 6.49 -0.67 -2.06
N VAL A 90 5.18 -0.75 -1.79
CA VAL A 90 4.69 -0.86 -0.41
C VAL A 90 5.08 -2.19 0.22
N TYR A 91 4.97 -3.28 -0.54
CA TYR A 91 5.43 -4.60 -0.10
C TYR A 91 6.91 -4.57 0.31
N GLY A 92 7.78 -4.01 -0.54
CA GLY A 92 9.22 -3.92 -0.28
C GLY A 92 9.54 -3.09 0.97
N ILE A 93 8.84 -1.96 1.17
CA ILE A 93 8.97 -1.15 2.38
C ILE A 93 8.53 -1.95 3.61
N MET A 94 7.33 -2.52 3.60
CA MET A 94 6.79 -3.26 4.74
C MET A 94 7.68 -4.46 5.08
N ARG A 95 8.19 -5.18 4.07
CA ARG A 95 9.15 -6.27 4.23
C ARG A 95 10.46 -5.81 4.85
N SER A 96 11.00 -4.67 4.40
CA SER A 96 12.25 -4.13 4.96
C SER A 96 12.08 -3.75 6.44
N TYR A 97 11.01 -3.05 6.78
CA TYR A 97 10.67 -2.75 8.18
C TYR A 97 10.44 -4.01 9.00
N ALA A 98 9.84 -5.04 8.38
CA ALA A 98 9.59 -6.29 9.05
C ALA A 98 10.86 -7.06 9.41
N ASN A 99 11.79 -7.15 8.45
CA ASN A 99 13.07 -7.81 8.65
C ASN A 99 13.95 -7.04 9.66
N ASN A 100 14.03 -5.72 9.54
CA ASN A 100 14.81 -4.89 10.47
C ASN A 100 14.32 -5.01 11.91
N TYR A 101 13.00 -5.18 12.12
CA TYR A 101 12.45 -5.41 13.45
C TYR A 101 12.77 -6.81 13.97
N LYS A 102 12.64 -7.84 13.14
CA LYS A 102 12.99 -9.23 13.51
C LYS A 102 14.48 -9.34 13.87
N GLU A 103 15.36 -8.75 13.08
CA GLU A 103 16.80 -8.70 13.37
C GLU A 103 17.09 -7.95 14.67
N ALA A 104 16.48 -6.77 14.88
CA ALA A 104 16.66 -6.00 16.11
C ALA A 104 16.17 -6.77 17.35
N GLY A 105 15.03 -7.48 17.24
CA GLY A 105 14.50 -8.33 18.31
C GLY A 105 15.35 -9.56 18.57
N LEU A 106 15.94 -10.17 17.54
CA LEU A 106 16.86 -11.30 17.67
C LEU A 106 18.17 -10.89 18.34
N THR A 107 18.68 -9.68 18.05
CA THR A 107 19.90 -9.15 18.71
C THR A 107 19.70 -8.73 20.16
N ILE A 108 18.47 -8.44 20.61
CA ILE A 108 18.20 -8.03 21.99
C ILE A 108 18.18 -9.23 22.96
N ASN A 109 18.09 -10.47 22.47
CA ASN A 109 18.03 -11.69 23.31
C ASN A 109 19.37 -12.43 23.52
N ILE A 110 20.52 -11.89 23.10
CA ILE A 110 21.82 -12.56 23.28
C ILE A 110 22.52 -12.20 24.61
N ASN A 111 22.01 -11.22 25.37
CA ASN A 111 22.62 -10.79 26.65
C ASN A 111 21.69 -10.92 27.88
N SER A 112 20.86 -11.96 27.96
CA SER A 112 20.25 -12.35 29.25
C SER A 112 20.90 -13.62 29.78
N SER A 113 21.89 -13.39 30.64
CA SER A 113 22.36 -14.22 31.74
C SER A 113 21.76 -15.62 31.83
N GLN A 114 22.58 -16.60 31.48
CA GLN A 114 22.45 -17.99 31.90
C GLN A 114 22.40 -18.05 33.44
N LYS A 115 21.21 -18.29 33.99
CA LYS A 115 21.03 -18.89 35.31
C LYS A 115 20.14 -20.11 35.15
N ASN A 116 20.73 -21.27 35.44
CA ASN A 116 20.08 -22.56 35.55
C ASN A 116 18.92 -22.54 36.56
N SER A 117 17.81 -23.18 36.23
CA SER A 117 17.19 -24.20 37.08
C SER A 117 16.04 -24.90 36.36
N ASN A 118 16.06 -26.23 36.44
CA ASN A 118 15.18 -27.22 35.81
C ASN A 118 13.73 -27.17 36.32
N SER A 119 12.77 -27.49 35.45
CA SER A 119 11.68 -28.45 35.71
C SER A 119 10.84 -28.69 34.45
N GLU A 120 10.72 -29.95 34.07
CA GLU A 120 9.97 -30.52 32.94
C GLU A 120 8.45 -30.35 33.05
N SER A 121 7.75 -30.27 31.90
CA SER A 121 6.71 -31.23 31.48
C SER A 121 5.99 -30.78 30.18
N ASP A 122 6.26 -31.51 29.09
CA ASP A 122 5.37 -31.98 28.00
C ASP A 122 4.15 -31.14 27.55
N LEU A 123 4.09 -30.73 26.28
CA LEU A 123 3.46 -31.52 25.18
C LEU A 123 3.41 -30.72 23.84
N GLU A 124 4.08 -31.32 22.84
CA GLU A 124 4.05 -31.21 21.38
C GLU A 124 3.12 -30.22 20.64
N THR A 125 3.68 -29.51 19.64
CA THR A 125 3.22 -29.58 18.24
C THR A 125 4.38 -29.26 17.29
N CYS A 126 4.63 -30.20 16.39
CA CYS A 126 5.74 -30.33 15.45
C CYS A 126 5.82 -29.24 14.37
N ARG A 127 7.04 -28.71 14.13
CA ARG A 127 7.65 -28.65 12.79
C ARG A 127 9.12 -28.21 12.85
N GLU A 128 10.01 -29.17 12.59
CA GLU A 128 11.44 -28.98 12.36
C GLU A 128 11.74 -28.07 11.14
N PRO A 129 12.86 -27.33 11.15
CA PRO A 129 13.62 -27.01 9.95
C PRO A 129 14.83 -27.97 9.86
N LEU A 130 14.75 -28.96 8.96
CA LEU A 130 15.88 -29.85 8.67
C LEU A 130 16.91 -29.16 7.76
N LEU A 131 17.92 -28.55 8.41
CA LEU A 131 19.39 -28.72 8.23
C LEU A 131 20.07 -28.50 6.84
N PRO A 132 21.43 -28.42 6.73
CA PRO A 132 22.47 -28.16 7.75
C PRO A 132 23.63 -27.19 7.36
N SER A 133 24.30 -26.75 8.43
CA SER A 133 25.72 -26.36 8.62
C SER A 133 26.76 -26.61 7.51
N LYS A 134 27.70 -25.65 7.40
CA LYS A 134 29.14 -25.99 7.37
C LYS A 134 29.94 -25.08 8.30
N ASP A 135 30.48 -25.72 9.35
CA ASP A 135 31.42 -25.22 10.34
C ASP A 135 32.75 -24.78 9.74
N TRP A 136 33.34 -23.69 10.25
CA TRP A 136 34.79 -23.52 10.35
C TRP A 136 35.14 -22.86 11.69
N VAL A 137 35.81 -23.63 12.54
CA VAL A 137 36.49 -23.22 13.77
C VAL A 137 37.97 -22.98 13.44
N ALA A 138 38.53 -21.86 13.92
CA ALA A 138 39.93 -21.71 14.37
C ALA A 138 40.10 -20.30 14.95
N ALA A 139 40.33 -20.18 16.27
CA ALA A 139 41.63 -19.85 16.89
C ALA A 139 41.99 -18.36 16.73
N SER A 140 41.66 -17.51 17.72
CA SER A 140 42.39 -17.21 18.96
C SER A 140 43.45 -16.11 18.79
N ASP A 141 43.46 -15.25 19.81
CA ASP A 141 44.57 -14.45 20.34
C ASP A 141 44.75 -12.97 19.93
N GLU A 142 44.68 -12.17 21.00
CA GLU A 142 45.44 -10.97 21.35
C GLU A 142 45.26 -9.67 20.54
N TYR A 143 44.84 -8.58 21.22
CA TYR A 143 45.78 -7.53 21.66
C TYR A 143 45.10 -6.39 22.47
N SER A 144 45.71 -6.13 23.63
CA SER A 144 45.96 -4.85 24.31
C SER A 144 44.89 -3.74 24.42
N VAL A 145 44.60 -3.44 25.68
CA VAL A 145 44.16 -2.16 26.24
C VAL A 145 45.22 -1.06 25.99
N GLN A 146 44.80 0.13 25.51
CA GLN A 146 45.53 1.38 25.79
C GLN A 146 44.56 2.57 25.90
N GLN A 147 44.74 3.36 26.96
CA GLN A 147 43.92 4.47 27.42
C GLN A 147 44.19 5.78 26.64
N GLN A 148 43.10 6.48 26.27
CA GLN A 148 42.75 7.93 26.37
C GLN A 148 43.80 9.05 26.10
N PRO A 149 43.39 10.21 25.52
CA PRO A 149 42.74 11.24 26.34
C PRO A 149 41.64 12.11 25.67
N HIS A 150 40.94 12.80 26.58
CA HIS A 150 39.86 13.79 26.43
C HIS A 150 40.06 14.90 25.38
N GLY A 151 38.96 15.30 24.73
CA GLY A 151 38.78 16.59 24.06
C GLY A 151 37.28 16.89 23.88
N ASN A 152 36.79 17.97 24.49
CA ASN A 152 35.38 18.31 24.64
C ASN A 152 34.73 18.86 23.36
N PHE A 153 33.46 18.47 23.20
CA PHE A 153 32.28 19.22 22.77
C PHE A 153 32.26 20.05 21.48
N GLU A 154 31.27 19.65 20.67
CA GLU A 154 30.27 20.47 19.99
C GLU A 154 30.38 20.73 18.49
N THR A 155 29.28 20.35 17.82
CA THR A 155 28.80 20.81 16.51
C THR A 155 29.16 19.99 15.27
N GLN A 156 28.98 18.66 15.28
CA GLN A 156 28.97 17.92 14.01
C GLN A 156 28.14 16.61 13.95
N GLU A 157 27.11 16.43 14.79
CA GLU A 157 26.32 15.17 14.78
C GLU A 157 24.99 15.24 14.01
N LYS A 158 24.41 16.42 13.75
CA LYS A 158 23.07 16.50 13.16
C LYS A 158 23.03 16.23 11.65
N SER A 159 24.14 16.42 10.92
CA SER A 159 24.19 16.21 9.46
C SER A 159 24.46 14.74 9.07
N SER A 160 25.10 13.95 9.94
CA SER A 160 25.46 12.56 9.66
C SER A 160 24.27 11.60 9.83
N ALA A 161 23.38 11.85 10.80
CA ALA A 161 22.16 11.05 11.02
C ALA A 161 21.09 11.28 9.94
N LEU A 162 20.95 12.53 9.46
CA LEU A 162 20.07 12.87 8.34
C LEU A 162 20.56 12.23 7.03
N ARG A 163 21.87 12.28 6.77
CA ARG A 163 22.48 11.63 5.60
C ARG A 163 22.35 10.11 5.68
N LYS A 164 22.65 9.47 6.81
CA LYS A 164 22.48 8.01 7.01
C LYS A 164 21.01 7.55 6.89
N ARG A 165 20.03 8.38 7.30
CA ARG A 165 18.59 8.05 7.20
C ARG A 165 18.00 8.30 5.82
N PHE A 166 18.40 9.37 5.13
CA PHE A 166 18.06 9.56 3.72
C PHE A 166 18.71 8.48 2.85
N GLN A 167 19.92 8.03 3.22
CA GLN A 167 20.64 6.93 2.58
C GLN A 167 19.99 5.58 2.84
N CYS A 168 19.29 5.38 3.97
CA CYS A 168 18.44 4.21 4.17
C CYS A 168 17.25 4.23 3.20
N ILE A 169 16.54 5.36 3.06
CA ILE A 169 15.42 5.52 2.11
C ILE A 169 15.89 5.36 0.64
N THR A 170 17.05 5.90 0.29
CA THR A 170 17.63 5.75 -1.06
C THR A 170 18.30 4.39 -1.30
N MET A 171 18.81 3.70 -0.27
CA MET A 171 19.27 2.31 -0.41
C MET A 171 18.11 1.32 -0.52
N THR A 172 16.95 1.59 0.06
CA THR A 172 15.75 0.74 -0.11
C THR A 172 15.28 0.73 -1.58
N MET A 173 15.45 1.83 -2.32
CA MET A 173 15.21 1.85 -3.77
C MET A 173 16.21 1.00 -4.58
N LYS A 174 17.43 0.78 -4.06
CA LYS A 174 18.47 -0.05 -4.72
C LYS A 174 18.24 -1.56 -4.55
N LYS A 175 17.25 -1.95 -3.73
CA LYS A 175 16.88 -3.35 -3.45
C LYS A 175 15.41 -3.61 -3.77
N ILE A 176 14.88 -3.00 -4.82
CA ILE A 176 13.64 -3.51 -5.42
C ILE A 176 13.99 -4.88 -5.97
N ASN A 177 13.66 -5.94 -5.23
CA ASN A 177 13.69 -7.28 -5.78
C ASN A 177 12.74 -7.27 -6.98
N LEU A 178 13.27 -7.25 -8.20
CA LEU A 178 12.47 -7.38 -9.42
C LEU A 178 11.56 -8.61 -9.37
N LYS A 179 11.94 -9.63 -8.59
CA LYS A 179 11.13 -10.82 -8.30
C LYS A 179 9.80 -10.52 -7.59
N GLU A 180 9.69 -9.43 -6.84
CA GLU A 180 8.46 -9.01 -6.14
C GLU A 180 7.48 -8.23 -7.04
N VAL A 181 7.97 -7.66 -8.16
CA VAL A 181 7.12 -7.06 -9.21
C VAL A 181 6.27 -8.14 -9.91
N PHE A 182 6.66 -9.41 -9.82
CA PHE A 182 5.92 -10.58 -10.31
C PHE A 182 4.83 -11.06 -9.34
N ALA A 183 4.24 -10.17 -8.55
CA ALA A 183 3.04 -10.51 -7.81
C ALA A 183 1.94 -10.97 -8.78
N PRO A 184 1.15 -12.02 -8.45
CA PRO A 184 0.13 -12.56 -9.36
C PRO A 184 -0.83 -11.50 -9.91
N SER A 185 -1.20 -10.51 -9.10
CA SER A 185 -2.06 -9.39 -9.53
C SER A 185 -1.41 -8.46 -10.56
N ALA A 186 -0.11 -8.18 -10.42
CA ALA A 186 0.64 -7.38 -11.39
C ALA A 186 0.82 -8.14 -12.71
N ILE A 187 1.13 -9.44 -12.65
CA ILE A 187 1.21 -10.31 -13.84
C ILE A 187 -0.15 -10.36 -14.55
N ALA A 188 -1.23 -10.59 -13.82
CA ALA A 188 -2.58 -10.61 -14.39
C ALA A 188 -2.92 -9.29 -15.09
N GLY A 189 -2.60 -8.15 -14.48
CA GLY A 189 -2.76 -6.83 -15.10
C GLY A 189 -1.95 -6.65 -16.38
N MET A 190 -0.68 -7.06 -16.39
CA MET A 190 0.18 -6.99 -17.58
C MET A 190 -0.34 -7.89 -18.71
N VAL A 191 -0.75 -9.13 -18.39
CA VAL A 191 -1.34 -10.07 -19.35
C VAL A 191 -2.65 -9.53 -19.90
N GLY A 192 -3.54 -9.01 -19.04
CA GLY A 192 -4.80 -8.40 -19.47
C GLY A 192 -4.58 -7.21 -20.41
N PHE A 193 -3.61 -6.34 -20.10
CA PHE A 193 -3.24 -5.22 -20.97
C PHE A 193 -2.68 -5.71 -22.31
N PHE A 194 -1.83 -6.73 -22.32
CA PHE A 194 -1.30 -7.33 -23.54
C PHE A 194 -2.41 -7.91 -24.42
N ILE A 195 -3.32 -8.70 -23.84
CA ILE A 195 -4.49 -9.26 -24.53
C ILE A 195 -5.38 -8.14 -25.10
N GLY A 196 -5.62 -7.09 -24.33
CA GLY A 196 -6.48 -5.98 -24.74
C GLY A 196 -5.87 -5.05 -25.80
N THR A 197 -4.55 -4.95 -25.88
CA THR A 197 -3.86 -4.06 -26.85
C THR A 197 -3.53 -4.75 -28.16
N VAL A 198 -3.22 -6.05 -28.13
CA VAL A 198 -2.86 -6.81 -29.33
C VAL A 198 -4.13 -7.21 -30.08
N SER A 199 -4.47 -6.45 -31.14
CA SER A 199 -5.70 -6.61 -31.93
C SER A 199 -6.07 -8.06 -32.33
N PRO A 200 -5.16 -8.89 -32.87
CA PRO A 200 -5.53 -10.26 -33.25
C PRO A 200 -5.89 -11.15 -32.03
N ILE A 201 -5.20 -10.96 -30.90
CA ILE A 201 -5.49 -11.68 -29.65
C ILE A 201 -6.82 -11.20 -29.08
N ARG A 202 -7.03 -9.88 -29.04
CA ARG A 202 -8.29 -9.27 -28.59
C ARG A 202 -9.49 -9.79 -29.37
N GLN A 203 -9.45 -9.79 -30.70
CA GLN A 203 -10.58 -10.24 -31.53
C GLN A 203 -10.89 -11.73 -31.39
N THR A 204 -9.88 -12.53 -31.00
CA THR A 204 -10.05 -13.98 -30.77
C THR A 204 -10.75 -14.27 -29.43
N LEU A 205 -10.48 -13.44 -28.41
CA LEU A 205 -10.93 -13.65 -27.03
C LEU A 205 -12.14 -12.81 -26.60
N ILE A 206 -12.23 -11.57 -27.10
CA ILE A 206 -13.14 -10.52 -26.63
C ILE A 206 -14.10 -10.13 -27.76
N GLY A 207 -15.40 -10.26 -27.51
CA GLY A 207 -16.44 -9.83 -28.44
C GLY A 207 -17.55 -10.86 -28.66
N ALA A 208 -18.68 -10.40 -29.19
CA ALA A 208 -19.88 -11.23 -29.38
C ALA A 208 -19.61 -12.47 -30.25
N ASP A 209 -18.84 -12.32 -31.33
CA ASP A 209 -18.53 -13.40 -32.29
C ASP A 209 -17.13 -14.02 -32.08
N ALA A 210 -16.50 -13.77 -30.94
CA ALA A 210 -15.13 -14.24 -30.68
C ALA A 210 -15.09 -15.78 -30.48
N PRO A 211 -14.16 -16.50 -31.15
CA PRO A 211 -14.09 -17.96 -31.09
C PRO A 211 -13.74 -18.49 -29.70
N LEU A 212 -12.98 -17.74 -28.90
CA LEU A 212 -12.60 -18.10 -27.52
C LEU A 212 -13.37 -17.29 -26.46
N ARG A 213 -14.57 -16.79 -26.79
CA ARG A 213 -15.43 -16.02 -25.87
C ARG A 213 -15.69 -16.72 -24.53
N VAL A 214 -15.61 -18.06 -24.49
CA VAL A 214 -15.73 -18.84 -23.25
C VAL A 214 -14.72 -18.38 -22.18
N ILE A 215 -13.50 -17.96 -22.57
CA ILE A 215 -12.48 -17.47 -21.64
C ILE A 215 -12.90 -16.12 -21.05
N GLU A 216 -13.34 -15.17 -21.87
CA GLU A 216 -13.87 -13.88 -21.41
C GLU A 216 -15.06 -14.08 -20.47
N ASN A 217 -16.05 -14.87 -20.88
CA ASN A 217 -17.23 -15.16 -20.06
C ASN A 217 -16.86 -15.79 -18.72
N SER A 218 -15.88 -16.70 -18.69
CA SER A 218 -15.41 -17.30 -17.44
C SER A 218 -14.73 -16.26 -16.55
N ILE A 219 -13.88 -15.39 -17.12
CA ILE A 219 -13.20 -14.33 -16.37
C ILE A 219 -14.22 -13.36 -15.79
N ASN A 220 -15.21 -12.92 -16.55
CA ASN A 220 -16.26 -12.01 -16.06
C ASN A 220 -17.10 -12.68 -14.97
N LEU A 221 -17.48 -13.95 -15.15
CA LEU A 221 -18.23 -14.73 -14.16
C LEU A 221 -17.48 -14.83 -12.81
N LEU A 222 -16.15 -14.92 -12.83
CA LEU A 222 -15.33 -14.88 -11.61
C LEU A 222 -15.05 -13.45 -11.12
N GLY A 223 -14.87 -12.50 -12.04
CA GLY A 223 -14.43 -11.14 -11.77
C GLY A 223 -15.50 -10.28 -11.10
N ASP A 224 -16.71 -10.29 -11.62
CA ASP A 224 -17.83 -9.47 -11.11
C ASP A 224 -18.10 -9.72 -9.62
N PRO A 225 -18.29 -10.97 -9.14
CA PRO A 225 -18.50 -11.22 -7.72
C PRO A 225 -17.25 -10.97 -6.86
N THR A 226 -16.05 -10.97 -7.45
CA THR A 226 -14.80 -10.74 -6.71
C THR A 226 -14.79 -9.36 -6.04
N VAL A 227 -15.40 -8.34 -6.64
CA VAL A 227 -15.49 -6.99 -6.03
C VAL A 227 -16.29 -7.03 -4.72
N ALA A 228 -17.42 -7.75 -4.71
CA ALA A 228 -18.23 -7.96 -3.52
C ALA A 228 -17.50 -8.82 -2.46
N CYS A 229 -16.87 -9.93 -2.88
CA CYS A 229 -16.09 -10.79 -2.00
C CYS A 229 -14.91 -10.04 -1.35
N MET A 230 -14.20 -9.20 -2.11
CA MET A 230 -13.13 -8.36 -1.58
C MET A 230 -13.68 -7.35 -0.56
N THR A 231 -14.87 -6.80 -0.78
CA THR A 231 -15.52 -5.90 0.18
C THR A 231 -15.90 -6.63 1.47
N LEU A 232 -16.43 -7.86 1.38
CA LEU A 232 -16.67 -8.72 2.54
C LEU A 232 -15.36 -9.06 3.28
N LEU A 233 -14.27 -9.29 2.55
CA LEU A 233 -12.95 -9.51 3.12
C LEU A 233 -12.43 -8.27 3.88
N VAL A 234 -12.73 -7.04 3.41
CA VAL A 234 -12.49 -5.82 4.20
C VAL A 234 -13.16 -6.01 5.56
N GLY A 235 -14.48 -6.26 5.57
CA GLY A 235 -15.27 -6.38 6.79
C GLY A 235 -14.77 -7.46 7.74
N ALA A 236 -14.43 -8.64 7.22
CA ALA A 236 -13.85 -9.73 8.00
C ALA A 236 -12.51 -9.32 8.64
N ASN A 237 -11.65 -8.61 7.91
CA ASN A 237 -10.38 -8.10 8.45
C ASN A 237 -10.59 -7.04 9.54
N LEU A 238 -11.73 -6.36 9.58
CA LEU A 238 -12.06 -5.38 10.63
C LEU A 238 -12.49 -6.03 11.95
N LEU A 239 -12.92 -7.30 11.94
CA LEU A 239 -13.38 -8.00 13.14
C LEU A 239 -12.32 -8.03 14.25
N LYS A 240 -11.05 -8.28 13.87
CA LYS A 240 -9.90 -8.21 14.79
C LYS A 240 -9.60 -6.79 15.30
N GLY A 241 -10.12 -5.75 14.64
CA GLY A 241 -9.99 -4.37 15.09
C GLY A 241 -11.01 -3.97 16.15
N LEU A 242 -12.03 -4.80 16.39
CA LEU A 242 -12.97 -4.59 17.50
C LEU A 242 -12.37 -5.00 18.85
N THR A 243 -11.29 -5.79 18.84
CA THR A 243 -10.52 -6.10 20.04
C THR A 243 -9.47 -5.02 20.29
N ARG A 244 -9.20 -4.73 21.57
CA ARG A 244 -8.31 -3.64 22.00
C ARG A 244 -6.87 -3.93 21.54
N SER A 245 -6.28 -3.03 20.74
CA SER A 245 -4.84 -3.03 20.41
C SER A 245 -4.18 -1.80 21.04
N ASP A 246 -2.90 -1.92 21.40
CA ASP A 246 -2.08 -0.84 21.96
C ASP A 246 -1.54 0.13 20.88
N ILE A 247 -2.39 0.56 19.94
CA ILE A 247 -2.04 1.64 19.01
C ILE A 247 -2.42 3.00 19.59
N ARG A 248 -1.47 3.94 19.52
CA ARG A 248 -1.71 5.33 19.93
C ARG A 248 -2.76 5.98 19.02
N PRO A 249 -3.86 6.55 19.56
CA PRO A 249 -4.91 7.18 18.74
C PRO A 249 -4.41 8.30 17.83
N SER A 250 -3.34 9.00 18.21
CA SER A 250 -2.71 10.03 17.39
C SER A 250 -2.23 9.52 16.02
N ILE A 251 -1.82 8.25 15.93
CA ILE A 251 -1.41 7.62 14.66
C ILE A 251 -2.65 7.43 13.77
N ILE A 252 -3.75 6.91 14.33
CA ILE A 252 -5.01 6.68 13.60
C ILE A 252 -5.56 8.01 13.07
N ILE A 253 -5.70 9.02 13.95
CA ILE A 253 -6.19 10.36 13.58
C ILE A 253 -5.29 10.97 12.50
N GLY A 254 -3.97 10.79 12.62
CA GLY A 254 -3.02 11.27 11.63
C GLY A 254 -3.17 10.61 10.26
N ILE A 255 -3.34 9.29 10.19
CA ILE A 255 -3.58 8.58 8.91
C ILE A 255 -4.90 9.05 8.29
N ILE A 256 -5.95 9.21 9.12
CA ILE A 256 -7.24 9.73 8.68
C ILE A 256 -7.07 11.12 8.08
N ALA A 257 -6.36 12.03 8.75
CA ALA A 257 -6.11 13.38 8.24
C ALA A 257 -5.29 13.36 6.93
N VAL A 258 -4.26 12.52 6.83
CA VAL A 258 -3.46 12.38 5.62
C VAL A 258 -4.32 11.91 4.44
N ARG A 259 -5.10 10.84 4.59
CA ARG A 259 -5.89 10.25 3.50
C ARG A 259 -7.17 11.02 3.17
N ASN A 260 -7.87 11.55 4.17
CA ASN A 260 -9.19 12.16 3.99
C ASN A 260 -9.16 13.68 3.89
N VAL A 261 -8.02 14.34 4.10
CA VAL A 261 -7.92 15.81 4.02
C VAL A 261 -6.77 16.23 3.12
N PHE A 262 -5.52 15.96 3.53
CA PHE A 262 -4.35 16.48 2.82
C PHE A 262 -4.19 15.89 1.43
N MET A 263 -4.40 14.58 1.28
CA MET A 263 -4.33 13.90 -0.01
C MET A 263 -5.33 14.47 -1.03
N PRO A 264 -6.65 14.50 -0.78
CA PRO A 264 -7.62 15.09 -1.71
C PRO A 264 -7.29 16.52 -2.11
N LEU A 265 -6.90 17.37 -1.15
CA LEU A 265 -6.55 18.77 -1.40
C LEU A 265 -5.35 18.89 -2.35
N LEU A 266 -4.30 18.11 -2.11
CA LEU A 266 -3.14 18.06 -3.00
C LEU A 266 -3.50 17.46 -4.35
N GLY A 267 -4.38 16.47 -4.39
CA GLY A 267 -4.90 15.85 -5.61
C GLY A 267 -5.60 16.84 -6.52
N ILE A 268 -6.44 17.71 -5.97
CA ILE A 268 -7.07 18.82 -6.73
C ILE A 268 -5.98 19.69 -7.36
N GLY A 269 -4.99 20.11 -6.57
CA GLY A 269 -3.88 20.94 -7.04
C GLY A 269 -3.09 20.29 -8.16
N VAL A 270 -2.75 19.00 -8.03
CA VAL A 270 -2.00 18.22 -9.03
C VAL A 270 -2.80 18.10 -10.33
N VAL A 271 -4.07 17.72 -10.25
CA VAL A 271 -4.91 17.50 -11.45
C VAL A 271 -5.21 18.82 -12.16
N LYS A 272 -5.55 19.89 -11.42
CA LYS A 272 -5.78 21.21 -12.01
C LYS A 272 -4.51 21.80 -12.63
N ALA A 273 -3.35 21.65 -11.97
CA ALA A 273 -2.08 22.07 -12.56
C ALA A 273 -1.79 21.30 -13.87
N ALA A 274 -2.01 19.98 -13.89
CA ALA A 274 -1.82 19.17 -15.09
C ALA A 274 -2.80 19.56 -16.21
N GLN A 275 -4.03 19.96 -15.88
CA GLN A 275 -5.00 20.51 -16.83
C GLN A 275 -4.51 21.84 -17.42
N HIS A 276 -4.04 22.78 -16.58
CA HIS A 276 -3.49 24.07 -17.05
C HIS A 276 -2.25 23.92 -17.93
N LEU A 277 -1.44 22.89 -17.71
CA LEU A 277 -0.28 22.56 -18.52
C LEU A 277 -0.62 21.77 -19.81
N GLY A 278 -1.90 21.46 -20.05
CA GLY A 278 -2.33 20.68 -21.21
C GLY A 278 -1.91 19.20 -21.17
N LEU A 279 -1.51 18.69 -20.01
CA LEU A 279 -1.09 17.28 -19.82
C LEU A 279 -2.28 16.33 -19.60
N VAL A 280 -3.44 16.87 -19.27
CA VAL A 280 -4.69 16.12 -19.04
C VAL A 280 -5.75 16.65 -20.00
N GLY A 281 -6.46 15.73 -20.67
CA GLY A 281 -7.53 16.08 -21.60
C GLY A 281 -8.73 16.76 -20.91
N THR A 282 -9.65 17.27 -21.71
CA THR A 282 -10.87 17.96 -21.24
C THR A 282 -11.98 17.02 -20.76
N ASP A 283 -11.76 15.71 -20.80
CA ASP A 283 -12.69 14.70 -20.30
C ASP A 283 -12.88 14.85 -18.78
N ALA A 284 -14.07 15.31 -18.38
CA ALA A 284 -14.44 15.52 -16.98
C ALA A 284 -14.47 14.20 -16.18
N LEU A 285 -14.90 13.09 -16.79
CA LEU A 285 -14.90 11.78 -16.14
C LEU A 285 -13.47 11.34 -15.84
N PHE A 286 -12.56 11.52 -16.80
CA PHE A 286 -11.15 11.20 -16.59
C PHE A 286 -10.54 12.07 -15.47
N GLN A 287 -10.79 13.38 -15.48
CA GLN A 287 -10.31 14.27 -14.41
C GLN A 287 -10.91 13.92 -13.04
N PHE A 288 -12.19 13.56 -12.99
CA PHE A 288 -12.87 13.07 -11.78
C PHE A 288 -12.16 11.83 -11.23
N VAL A 289 -11.89 10.83 -12.07
CA VAL A 289 -11.18 9.61 -11.66
C VAL A 289 -9.78 9.93 -11.13
N LEU A 290 -9.03 10.84 -11.78
CA LEU A 290 -7.70 11.23 -11.32
C LEU A 290 -7.71 11.91 -9.95
N MET A 291 -8.72 12.74 -9.65
CA MET A 291 -8.88 13.35 -8.32
C MET A 291 -9.34 12.31 -7.29
N LEU A 292 -10.27 11.42 -7.66
CA LEU A 292 -10.80 10.37 -6.81
C LEU A 292 -9.69 9.47 -6.27
N GLN A 293 -8.64 9.18 -7.06
CA GLN A 293 -7.47 8.39 -6.63
C GLN A 293 -6.80 8.90 -5.35
N TYR A 294 -6.87 10.21 -5.08
CA TYR A 294 -6.32 10.81 -3.85
C TYR A 294 -7.25 10.66 -2.64
N ALA A 295 -8.57 10.55 -2.83
CA ALA A 295 -9.53 10.53 -1.74
C ALA A 295 -9.82 9.14 -1.14
N LEU A 296 -9.24 8.08 -1.71
CA LEU A 296 -9.54 6.71 -1.30
C LEU A 296 -8.99 6.40 0.11
N PRO A 297 -9.64 5.54 0.90
CA PRO A 297 -9.04 4.99 2.12
C PRO A 297 -7.79 4.15 1.81
N PRO A 298 -7.00 3.79 2.84
CA PRO A 298 -5.85 2.90 2.69
C PRO A 298 -6.16 1.62 1.90
N ALA A 299 -5.21 1.15 1.11
CA ALA A 299 -5.36 -0.10 0.37
C ALA A 299 -5.44 -1.31 1.31
N MET A 300 -6.44 -2.16 1.08
CA MET A 300 -6.60 -3.44 1.78
C MET A 300 -5.36 -4.33 1.75
N ALA A 301 -4.60 -4.28 0.66
CA ALA A 301 -3.38 -5.06 0.50
C ALA A 301 -2.35 -4.79 1.61
N VAL A 302 -2.35 -3.57 2.20
CA VAL A 302 -1.51 -3.25 3.37
C VAL A 302 -1.89 -4.15 4.55
N GLY A 303 -3.19 -4.33 4.82
CA GLY A 303 -3.68 -5.25 5.83
C GLY A 303 -3.25 -6.70 5.54
N THR A 304 -3.39 -7.17 4.31
CA THR A 304 -2.91 -8.50 3.91
C THR A 304 -1.39 -8.66 4.12
N MET A 305 -0.59 -7.62 3.86
CA MET A 305 0.86 -7.66 4.11
C MET A 305 1.19 -7.75 5.60
N THR A 306 0.46 -7.04 6.48
CA THR A 306 0.63 -7.19 7.93
C THR A 306 0.31 -8.61 8.41
N GLN A 307 -0.69 -9.25 7.79
CA GLN A 307 -1.02 -10.65 8.06
C GLN A 307 0.10 -11.58 7.60
N LEU A 308 0.58 -11.40 6.37
CA LEU A 308 1.66 -12.20 5.79
C LEU A 308 2.95 -12.14 6.61
N PHE A 309 3.34 -10.95 7.07
CA PHE A 309 4.54 -10.77 7.89
C PHE A 309 4.35 -11.09 9.37
N GLN A 310 3.11 -11.38 9.79
CA GLN A 310 2.73 -11.64 11.19
C GLN A 310 3.10 -10.48 12.12
N MET A 311 2.94 -9.24 11.65
CA MET A 311 3.30 -8.04 12.41
C MET A 311 2.32 -6.90 12.18
N GLY A 312 1.84 -6.31 13.28
CA GLY A 312 0.93 -5.16 13.20
C GLY A 312 -0.49 -5.52 12.78
N GLN A 313 -0.93 -6.77 12.96
CA GLN A 313 -2.23 -7.24 12.46
C GLN A 313 -3.40 -6.55 13.14
N SER A 314 -3.43 -6.52 14.47
CA SER A 314 -4.50 -5.87 15.24
C SER A 314 -4.50 -4.36 14.99
N GLU A 315 -3.32 -3.76 14.93
CA GLU A 315 -3.15 -2.33 14.64
C GLU A 315 -3.64 -1.98 13.24
N SER A 316 -3.30 -2.79 12.23
CA SER A 316 -3.78 -2.62 10.86
C SER A 316 -5.29 -2.74 10.78
N SER A 317 -5.88 -3.71 11.46
CA SER A 317 -7.34 -3.89 11.50
C SER A 317 -8.04 -2.67 12.12
N ILE A 318 -7.52 -2.10 13.21
CA ILE A 318 -8.07 -0.88 13.82
C ILE A 318 -7.91 0.34 12.90
N ILE A 319 -6.75 0.52 12.29
CA ILE A 319 -6.52 1.62 11.34
C ILE A 319 -7.51 1.50 10.17
N MET A 320 -7.65 0.32 9.57
CA MET A 320 -8.59 0.11 8.48
C MET A 320 -10.03 0.34 8.94
N LEU A 321 -10.43 -0.10 10.13
CA LEU A 321 -11.78 0.11 10.64
C LEU A 321 -12.14 1.60 10.67
N TRP A 322 -11.32 2.40 11.35
CA TRP A 322 -11.60 3.82 11.50
C TRP A 322 -11.45 4.61 10.19
N THR A 323 -10.46 4.27 9.37
CA THR A 323 -10.28 4.96 8.08
C THR A 323 -11.41 4.67 7.11
N TYR A 324 -11.96 3.45 7.08
CA TYR A 324 -13.09 3.12 6.22
C TYR A 324 -14.43 3.66 6.75
N VAL A 325 -14.63 3.70 8.07
CA VAL A 325 -15.79 4.39 8.68
C VAL A 325 -15.80 5.87 8.30
N VAL A 326 -14.67 6.56 8.40
CA VAL A 326 -14.57 7.97 7.97
C VAL A 326 -14.71 8.10 6.46
N ALA A 327 -14.16 7.16 5.69
CA ALA A 327 -14.25 7.16 4.23
C ALA A 327 -15.69 7.10 3.70
N ALA A 328 -16.59 6.42 4.42
CA ALA A 328 -18.00 6.36 4.05
C ALA A 328 -18.66 7.75 3.94
N PHE A 329 -18.20 8.71 4.75
CA PHE A 329 -18.68 10.10 4.70
C PHE A 329 -17.79 10.99 3.84
N SER A 330 -16.46 10.83 3.95
CA SER A 330 -15.52 11.70 3.25
C SER A 330 -15.53 11.48 1.74
N LEU A 331 -15.72 10.25 1.25
CA LEU A 331 -15.76 9.97 -0.18
C LEU A 331 -16.94 10.66 -0.86
N THR A 332 -18.10 10.67 -0.21
CA THR A 332 -19.28 11.39 -0.70
C THR A 332 -18.97 12.89 -0.76
N LEU A 333 -18.45 13.47 0.32
CA LEU A 333 -18.08 14.88 0.38
C LEU A 333 -17.08 15.26 -0.72
N TRP A 334 -15.99 14.51 -0.86
CA TRP A 334 -14.97 14.77 -1.87
C TRP A 334 -15.48 14.56 -3.29
N SER A 335 -16.32 13.55 -3.52
CA SER A 335 -16.94 13.33 -4.83
C SER A 335 -17.82 14.53 -5.22
N THR A 336 -18.62 15.05 -4.29
CA THR A 336 -19.39 16.28 -4.51
C THR A 336 -18.50 17.47 -4.83
N VAL A 337 -17.43 17.69 -4.06
CA VAL A 337 -16.47 18.77 -4.30
C VAL A 337 -15.79 18.61 -5.67
N PHE A 338 -15.39 17.39 -6.05
CA PHE A 338 -14.74 17.13 -7.33
C PHE A 338 -15.68 17.39 -8.50
N MET A 339 -16.95 16.98 -8.40
CA MET A 339 -17.94 17.30 -9.43
C MET A 339 -18.17 18.80 -9.53
N TRP A 340 -18.32 19.50 -8.40
CA TRP A 340 -18.47 20.97 -8.38
C TRP A 340 -17.26 21.73 -8.93
N LEU A 341 -16.06 21.15 -8.88
CA LEU A 341 -14.86 21.74 -9.48
C LEU A 341 -14.75 21.49 -10.99
N LEU A 342 -15.50 20.53 -11.53
CA LEU A 342 -15.48 20.15 -12.94
C LEU A 342 -16.59 20.81 -13.76
N PHE A 343 -17.72 21.13 -13.13
CA PHE A 343 -18.93 21.69 -13.73
C PHE A 343 -19.34 22.97 -13.01
#